data_AF-M2ZE18-F1
#
_entry.id   AF-M2ZE18-F1
#
_cell.length_a   1.000
_cell.length_b   1.000
_cell.length_c   1.000
_cell.angle_alpha   90.00
_cell.angle_beta   90.00
_cell.angle_gamma   90.00
#
_symmetry.space_group_name_H-M   'P 1'
#
loop_
_entity.id
_entity.type
_entity.pdbx_description
1 polymer ?
#
loop_
_entity_poly.entity_id
_entity_poly.type
_entity_poly.pdbx_seq_one_letter_code
_entity_poly.pdbx_strand_id
1 'polypeptide(L)' 'HYRVLGLPYRATKAQIKSTFTKLAKKWHPDKVTPSKQIEATAFFQKLRHAHDVLSDANHRTTYD' A
#
# COMPACT_ATOMS: atom_id res chain seq x y z
N HIS A 1 -0.56 8.84 4.30
CA HIS A 1 -0.66 7.39 4.07
C HIS A 1 -1.59 7.03 2.91
N TYR A 2 -2.87 7.43 2.92
CA TYR A 2 -3.83 7.13 1.83
C TYR A 2 -3.45 7.64 0.42
N ARG A 3 -2.77 8.78 0.35
CA ARG A 3 -2.34 9.40 -0.93
C ARG A 3 -1.35 8.55 -1.73
N VAL A 4 -0.58 7.68 -1.07
CA VAL A 4 0.40 6.80 -1.74
C VAL A 4 -0.26 5.61 -2.42
N LEU A 5 -1.35 5.12 -1.84
CA LEU A 5 -2.17 4.05 -2.42
C LEU A 5 -3.17 4.56 -3.46
N GLY A 6 -3.32 5.88 -3.62
CA GLY A 6 -4.39 6.47 -4.42
C GLY A 6 -5.79 6.18 -3.87
N LEU A 7 -5.89 5.81 -2.60
CA LEU A 7 -7.14 5.42 -1.96
C LEU A 7 -7.74 6.61 -1.21
N PRO A 8 -9.08 6.74 -1.19
CA PRO A 8 -9.74 7.72 -0.34
C PRO A 8 -9.50 7.40 1.14
N TYR A 9 -9.51 8.42 2.01
CA TYR A 9 -9.37 8.28 3.47
C TYR A 9 -10.41 7.33 4.09
N ARG A 10 -11.55 7.14 3.42
CA ARG A 10 -12.61 6.19 3.78
C ARG A 10 -12.41 4.77 3.22
N ALA A 11 -11.27 4.45 2.62
CA ALA A 11 -11.04 3.11 2.09
C ALA A 11 -11.16 2.05 3.19
N THR A 12 -11.95 1.02 2.91
CA THR A 12 -12.10 -0.14 3.80
C THR A 12 -10.90 -1.07 3.69
N LYS A 13 -10.64 -1.86 4.75
CA LYS A 13 -9.56 -2.85 4.77
C LYS A 13 -9.61 -3.79 3.55
N ALA A 14 -10.82 -4.16 3.11
CA ALA A 14 -11.04 -4.95 1.90
C ALA A 14 -10.53 -4.24 0.63
N GLN A 15 -10.80 -2.94 0.46
CA GLN A 15 -10.26 -2.16 -0.65
C GLN A 15 -8.75 -2.00 -0.56
N ILE A 16 -8.20 -1.75 0.63
CA ILE A 16 -6.76 -1.62 0.84
C ILE A 16 -6.05 -2.92 0.47
N LYS A 17 -6.57 -4.08 0.92
CA LYS A 17 -6.02 -5.40 0.58
C LYS A 17 -6.10 -5.68 -0.92
N SER A 18 -7.24 -5.41 -1.56
CA SER A 18 -7.42 -5.63 -3.01
C SER A 18 -6.49 -4.74 -3.84
N THR A 19 -6.38 -3.46 -3.47
CA THR A 19 -5.51 -2.49 -4.14
C THR A 19 -4.04 -2.81 -3.88
N PHE A 20 -3.70 -3.26 -2.67
CA PHE A 20 -2.36 -3.75 -2.31
C PHE A 20 -1.97 -4.91 -3.22
N THR A 21 -2.83 -5.93 -3.38
CA THR A 21 -2.52 -7.07 -4.25
C THR A 21 -2.37 -6.67 -5.72
N LYS A 22 -3.20 -5.74 -6.22
CA LYS A 22 -3.08 -5.19 -7.57
C LYS A 22 -1.77 -4.42 -7.78
N LEU A 23 -1.43 -3.52 -6.85
CA LEU A 23 -0.21 -2.71 -6.92
C LEU A 23 1.04 -3.57 -6.70
N ALA A 24 1.01 -4.53 -5.80
CA ALA A 24 2.10 -5.48 -5.58
C ALA A 24 2.43 -6.29 -6.83
N LYS A 25 1.41 -6.73 -7.58
CA LYS A 25 1.62 -7.40 -8.89
C LYS A 25 2.15 -6.46 -9.96
N LYS A 26 1.80 -5.17 -9.89
CA LYS A 26 2.24 -4.14 -10.86
C LYS A 26 3.68 -3.67 -10.60
N TRP A 27 4.06 -3.58 -9.33
CA TRP A 27 5.37 -3.17 -8.84
C TRP A 27 6.25 -4.37 -8.42
N HIS A 28 5.91 -5.59 -8.86
CA HIS A 28 6.72 -6.76 -8.53
C HIS A 28 8.08 -6.67 -9.25
N PRO A 29 9.21 -6.94 -8.58
CA PRO A 29 10.57 -6.87 -9.16
C PRO A 29 10.74 -7.70 -10.44
N ASP A 30 9.92 -8.74 -10.60
CA ASP A 30 9.86 -9.61 -11.78
C ASP A 30 9.24 -8.95 -13.02
N LYS A 31 8.33 -7.97 -12.82
CA LYS A 31 7.61 -7.27 -13.91
C LYS A 31 8.12 -5.85 -14.17
N VAL A 32 8.95 -5.30 -13.29
CA VAL A 32 9.49 -3.95 -13.44
C VAL A 32 10.91 -4.02 -13.98
N THR A 33 11.23 -3.13 -14.91
CA THR A 33 12.59 -2.97 -15.40
C THR A 33 13.54 -2.58 -14.27
N PRO A 34 14.85 -2.91 -14.36
CA PRO A 34 15.83 -2.62 -13.32
C PRO A 34 15.86 -1.13 -12.92
N SER A 35 15.65 -0.19 -13.86
CA SER A 35 15.51 1.24 -13.55
C SER A 35 14.34 1.57 -12.61
N LYS A 36 13.26 0.79 -12.67
CA LYS A 36 12.05 0.98 -11.84
C LYS A 36 12.06 0.10 -10.60
N GLN A 37 13.06 -0.75 -10.41
CA GLN A 37 13.14 -1.65 -9.26
C GLN A 37 13.33 -0.87 -7.94
N ILE A 38 14.06 0.26 -7.99
CA ILE A 38 14.23 1.17 -6.86
C ILE A 38 12.91 1.84 -6.50
N GLU A 39 12.21 2.39 -7.51
CA GLU A 39 10.89 3.00 -7.32
C GLU A 39 9.87 1.97 -6.81
N ALA A 40 9.87 0.77 -7.39
CA ALA A 40 9.04 -0.34 -6.97
C ALA A 40 9.25 -0.69 -5.51
N THR A 41 10.50 -0.82 -5.07
CA THR A 41 10.85 -1.13 -3.68
C THR A 41 10.37 -0.03 -2.73
N ALA A 42 10.60 1.23 -3.06
CA ALA A 42 10.12 2.37 -2.28
C ALA A 42 8.58 2.44 -2.22
N PHE A 43 7.91 2.15 -3.34
CA PHE A 43 6.45 2.09 -3.40
C PHE A 43 5.91 0.94 -2.57
N PHE A 44 6.54 -0.23 -2.64
CA PHE A 44 6.17 -1.44 -1.91
C PHE A 44 6.32 -1.26 -0.39
N GLN A 45 7.40 -0.62 0.05
CA GLN A 45 7.60 -0.25 1.46
C GLN A 45 6.49 0.68 1.96
N LYS A 46 6.14 1.73 1.20
CA LYS A 46 5.03 2.62 1.56
C LYS A 46 3.68 1.90 1.57
N LEU A 47 3.47 0.98 0.61
CA LEU A 47 2.27 0.15 0.52
C LEU A 47 2.11 -0.74 1.76
N ARG A 48 3.21 -1.37 2.19
CA ARG A 48 3.27 -2.22 3.36
C ARG A 48 3.05 -1.42 4.64
N HIS A 49 3.70 -0.26 4.78
CA HIS A 49 3.52 0.61 5.94
C HIS A 49 2.07 1.13 6.04
N ALA A 50 1.48 1.56 4.92
CA ALA A 50 0.08 1.97 4.91
C ALA A 50 -0.88 0.80 5.16
N HIS A 51 -0.60 -0.41 4.65
CA HIS A 51 -1.39 -1.59 4.99
C HIS A 51 -1.27 -1.93 6.48
N ASP A 52 -0.08 -1.85 7.06
CA ASP A 52 0.17 -2.13 8.48
C ASP A 52 -0.66 -1.19 9.37
N VAL A 53 -0.51 0.12 9.17
CA VAL A 53 -1.25 1.18 9.89
C VAL A 53 -2.77 1.04 9.73
N LEU A 54 -3.26 0.61 8.57
CA LEU A 54 -4.69 0.54 8.27
C LEU A 54 -5.32 -0.84 8.58
N SER A 55 -4.51 -1.89 8.60
CA SER A 55 -4.92 -3.25 8.94
C SER A 55 -5.05 -3.40 10.45
N ASP A 56 -4.27 -2.65 11.22
CA ASP A 56 -4.42 -2.58 12.66
C ASP A 56 -5.76 -1.91 13.03
N ALA A 57 -6.72 -2.73 13.47
CA ALA A 57 -8.03 -2.23 13.92
C ALA A 57 -7.89 -1.32 15.15
N ASN A 58 -6.82 -1.51 15.92
CA ASN A 58 -6.63 -0.92 17.23
C ASN A 58 -6.03 0.50 17.17
N HIS A 59 -5.26 0.81 16.13
CA HIS A 59 -4.74 2.17 15.89
C HIS A 59 -5.77 3.12 15.29
N ARG A 60 -6.88 2.60 14.74
CA ARG A 60 -7.94 3.43 14.15
C ARG A 60 -8.78 4.16 15.21
N THR A 61 -8.77 3.66 16.44
CA THR A 61 -9.45 4.25 17.61
C THR A 61 -8.58 5.22 18.40
N THR A 62 -7.24 5.12 18.29
CA THR A 62 -6.30 6.01 19.01
C THR A 62 -5.84 7.22 18.19
N TYR A 63 -6.14 7.23 16.89
CA TYR A 63 -5.74 8.27 15.93
C TYR A 63 -6.94 8.94 15.22
N ASP A 64 -8.11 8.93 15.86
CA ASP A 64 -9.16 9.92 15.59
C ASP A 64 -8.87 11.20 16.39
#